data_AF-A0A537B6A5-F1
#
_entry.id   AF-A0A537B6A5-F1
#
_cell.length_a   1.000
_cell.length_b   1.000
_cell.length_c   1.000
_cell.angle_alpha   90.00
_cell.angle_beta   90.00
_cell.angle_gamma   90.00
#
_symmetry.space_group_name_H-M   'P 1'
#
loop_
_entity.id
_entity.type
_entity.pdbx_description
1 polymer ?
#
loop_
_entity_poly.entity_id
_entity_poly.type
_entity_poly.pdbx_seq_one_letter_code
_entity_poly.pdbx_strand_id
1 'polypeptide(L)'
;MVEQSPGLIRTVRAIDKFTDTIGVWVAWLNIPLVLAVSFEVISRYAFDAPTVWSFDVTYMLYGTIFMLGAAYALHKGAHIRTDFFYETWSAQTKGIVDSISYLVFFFPSLIMFLVASS
;
A
#
# COMPACT_ATOMS: atom_id res chain seq x y z
N MET A 1 22.90 10.81 23.64
CA MET A 1 22.91 11.12 22.19
C MET A 1 23.92 10.18 21.57
N VAL A 2 23.49 9.16 20.84
CA VAL A 2 24.42 8.18 20.26
C VAL A 2 25.24 8.88 19.19
N GLU A 3 26.55 8.97 19.38
CA GLU A 3 27.47 9.54 18.41
C GLU A 3 27.51 8.61 17.19
N GLN A 4 26.73 8.95 16.16
CA GLN A 4 26.63 8.10 14.97
C GLN A 4 27.91 8.23 14.14
N SER A 5 28.54 7.09 13.85
CA SER A 5 29.75 7.03 13.03
C SER A 5 29.55 7.76 11.69
N PRO A 6 30.51 8.60 11.23
CA PRO A 6 30.40 9.34 9.98
C PRO A 6 30.10 8.46 8.75
N GLY A 7 30.56 7.20 8.78
CA GLY A 7 30.30 6.22 7.74
C GLY A 7 28.83 5.80 7.67
N LEU A 8 28.17 5.62 8.82
CA LEU A 8 26.77 5.20 8.90
C LEU A 8 25.85 6.26 8.28
N ILE A 9 26.09 7.53 8.62
CA ILE A 9 25.31 8.66 8.11
C ILE A 9 25.44 8.77 6.59
N ARG A 10 26.64 8.53 6.04
CA ARG A 10 26.87 8.57 4.59
C ARG A 10 26.11 7.45 3.87
N THR A 11 26.10 6.25 4.43
CA THR A 11 25.33 5.11 3.90
C THR A 11 23.84 5.39 3.91
N VAL A 12 23.31 5.89 5.03
CA VAL A 12 21.89 6.25 5.16
C VAL A 12 21.49 7.30 4.12
N ARG A 13 22.25 8.39 3.98
CA ARG A 13 21.96 9.41 2.96
C ARG A 13 22.00 8.88 1.52
N ALA A 14 22.89 7.93 1.24
CA ALA A 14 22.95 7.31 -0.08
C ALA A 14 21.69 6.48 -0.37
N ILE A 15 21.23 5.71 0.62
CA ILE A 15 19.99 4.92 0.55
C ILE A 15 18.77 5.84 0.43
N ASP A 16 18.71 6.92 1.22
CA ASP A 16 17.61 7.89 1.17
C ASP A 16 17.51 8.53 -0.21
N LYS A 17 18.63 9.00 -0.77
CA LYS A 17 18.67 9.62 -2.10
C LYS A 17 18.27 8.64 -3.20
N PHE A 18 18.70 7.38 -3.09
CA PHE A 18 18.33 6.31 -4.01
C PHE A 18 16.82 6.05 -3.97
N THR A 19 16.27 5.92 -2.75
CA THR A 19 14.84 5.70 -2.50
C THR A 19 13.99 6.85 -3.03
N ASP A 20 14.43 8.09 -2.83
CA ASP A 20 13.76 9.29 -3.33
C ASP A 20 13.71 9.35 -4.85
N THR A 21 14.84 9.05 -5.49
CA THR A 21 14.94 9.07 -6.94
C THR A 21 14.03 8.00 -7.54
N ILE A 22 14.09 6.76 -7.01
CA ILE A 22 13.24 5.66 -7.49
C ILE A 22 11.77 5.95 -7.25
N GLY A 23 11.38 6.49 -6.10
CA GLY A 23 9.99 6.84 -5.81
C GLY A 23 9.38 7.76 -6.86
N VAL A 24 10.14 8.78 -7.30
CA VAL A 24 9.71 9.68 -8.36
C VAL A 24 9.61 8.96 -9.72
N TRP A 25 10.58 8.12 -10.09
CA TRP A 25 10.52 7.35 -11.34
C TRP A 25 9.36 6.35 -11.36
N VAL A 26 9.08 5.69 -10.25
CA VAL A 26 7.97 4.74 -10.10
C VAL A 26 6.63 5.46 -10.22
N ALA A 27 6.50 6.70 -9.72
CA ALA A 27 5.27 7.47 -9.88
C ALA A 27 4.89 7.67 -11.36
N TRP A 28 5.86 7.72 -12.27
CA TRP A 28 5.61 7.79 -13.71
C TRP A 28 4.97 6.52 -14.30
N LEU A 29 5.11 5.35 -13.65
CA LEU A 29 4.43 4.11 -14.08
C LEU A 29 2.90 4.19 -13.96
N ASN A 30 2.38 5.17 -13.21
CA ASN A 30 0.93 5.39 -13.14
C ASN A 30 0.35 5.85 -14.50
N ILE A 31 1.13 6.57 -15.32
CA ILE A 31 0.68 7.02 -16.64
C ILE A 31 0.37 5.83 -17.56
N PRO A 32 1.29 4.88 -17.84
CA PRO A 32 0.99 3.74 -18.69
C PRO A 32 -0.09 2.84 -18.06
N LEU A 33 -0.21 2.76 -16.73
CA LEU A 33 -1.29 2.04 -16.07
C LEU A 33 -2.66 2.63 -16.41
N VAL A 34 -2.84 3.94 -16.23
CA VAL A 34 -4.11 4.63 -16.53
C VAL A 34 -4.44 4.51 -18.01
N LEU A 35 -3.45 4.60 -18.89
CA LEU A 35 -3.65 4.42 -20.33
C LEU A 35 -4.10 2.99 -20.67
N ALA A 36 -3.45 1.96 -20.11
CA ALA A 36 -3.81 0.57 -20.34
C ALA A 36 -5.24 0.25 -19.87
N VAL A 37 -5.60 0.72 -18.66
CA VAL A 37 -6.95 0.54 -18.11
C VAL A 37 -7.99 1.29 -18.95
N SER A 38 -7.72 2.54 -19.32
CA SER A 38 -8.63 3.34 -20.14
C SER A 38 -8.85 2.71 -21.52
N PHE A 39 -7.76 2.23 -22.15
CA PHE A 39 -7.83 1.52 -23.41
C PHE A 39 -8.68 0.25 -23.30
N GLU A 40 -8.49 -0.57 -22.28
CA GLU A 40 -9.28 -1.80 -22.08
C GLU A 40 -10.76 -1.51 -21.84
N VAL A 41 -11.09 -0.47 -21.05
CA VAL A 41 -12.48 -0.05 -20.81
C VAL A 41 -13.10 0.39 -22.14
N ILE A 42 -12.42 1.22 -22.93
CA ILE A 42 -12.93 1.64 -24.24
C ILE A 42 -13.08 0.44 -25.18
N SER A 43 -12.08 -0.43 -25.28
CA SER A 43 -12.11 -1.60 -26.17
C SER A 43 -13.25 -2.55 -25.83
N ARG A 44 -13.47 -2.77 -24.54
CA ARG A 44 -14.52 -3.67 -24.05
C ARG A 44 -15.92 -3.07 -24.23
N TYR A 45 -16.13 -1.80 -23.89
CA TYR A 45 -17.48 -1.23 -23.86
C TYR A 45 -17.88 -0.49 -25.14
N ALA A 46 -16.93 0.05 -25.90
CA ALA A 46 -17.23 0.75 -27.16
C ALA A 46 -17.09 -0.16 -28.39
N PHE A 47 -16.21 -1.16 -28.34
CA PHE A 47 -15.89 -2.02 -29.49
C PHE A 47 -16.24 -3.50 -29.27
N ASP A 48 -16.75 -3.86 -28.08
CA ASP A 48 -17.10 -5.25 -27.71
C ASP A 48 -15.94 -6.26 -27.94
N ALA A 49 -14.71 -5.76 -27.90
CA ALA A 49 -13.48 -6.48 -28.25
C ALA A 49 -12.51 -6.41 -27.06
N PRO A 50 -12.64 -7.30 -26.06
CA PRO A 50 -11.76 -7.32 -24.90
C PRO A 50 -10.33 -7.74 -25.27
N THR A 51 -9.32 -7.15 -24.63
CA THR A 51 -7.92 -7.48 -24.90
C THR A 51 -7.28 -8.28 -23.77
N VAL A 52 -6.80 -9.50 -24.08
CA VAL A 52 -6.27 -10.44 -23.08
C VAL A 52 -5.00 -9.92 -22.41
N TRP A 53 -4.13 -9.26 -23.17
CA TRP A 53 -2.84 -8.75 -22.67
C TRP A 53 -2.99 -7.60 -21.67
N SER A 54 -4.09 -6.85 -21.73
CA SER A 54 -4.29 -5.68 -20.87
C SER A 54 -4.37 -6.09 -19.39
N PHE A 55 -4.98 -7.25 -19.11
CA PHE A 55 -5.06 -7.78 -17.76
C PHE A 55 -3.67 -8.00 -17.13
N ASP A 56 -2.78 -8.71 -17.83
CA ASP A 56 -1.45 -9.02 -17.32
C ASP A 56 -0.61 -7.76 -17.11
N VAL A 57 -0.69 -6.80 -18.04
CA VAL A 57 0.02 -5.52 -17.96
C VAL A 57 -0.46 -4.70 -16.77
N THR A 58 -1.78 -4.52 -16.64
CA THR A 58 -2.37 -3.78 -15.54
C THR A 58 -2.09 -4.45 -14.20
N TYR A 59 -2.16 -5.77 -14.10
CA TYR A 59 -1.87 -6.53 -12.89
C TYR A 59 -0.43 -6.34 -12.41
N MET A 60 0.54 -6.48 -13.32
CA MET A 60 1.96 -6.31 -12.99
C MET A 60 2.31 -4.85 -12.64
N LEU A 61 1.73 -3.88 -13.35
CA LEU A 61 1.92 -2.46 -13.05
C LEU A 61 1.33 -2.09 -11.69
N TYR A 62 0.13 -2.56 -11.35
CA TYR A 62 -0.47 -2.33 -10.04
C TYR A 62 0.41 -2.88 -8.92
N GLY A 63 0.87 -4.13 -9.02
CA GLY A 63 1.74 -4.73 -8.02
C GLY A 63 3.06 -3.97 -7.86
N THR A 64 3.67 -3.56 -8.98
CA THR A 64 4.93 -2.80 -8.98
C THR A 64 4.77 -1.43 -8.32
N ILE A 65 3.73 -0.68 -8.70
CA ILE A 65 3.44 0.65 -8.14
C ILE A 65 3.12 0.53 -6.65
N PHE A 66 2.34 -0.48 -6.25
CA PHE A 66 2.00 -0.69 -4.84
C PHE A 66 3.24 -1.00 -3.99
N MET A 67 4.06 -1.98 -4.39
CA MET A 67 5.22 -2.40 -3.58
C MET A 67 6.29 -1.30 -3.48
N LEU A 68 6.63 -0.67 -4.60
CA LEU A 68 7.65 0.39 -4.62
C LEU A 68 7.11 1.70 -4.03
N GLY A 69 5.83 2.01 -4.27
CA GLY A 69 5.15 3.15 -3.67
C GLY A 69 5.02 3.02 -2.15
N ALA A 70 4.74 1.82 -1.64
CA ALA A 70 4.71 1.55 -0.20
C ALA A 70 6.10 1.73 0.45
N ALA A 71 7.16 1.25 -0.20
CA ALA A 71 8.53 1.48 0.28
C ALA A 71 8.89 2.97 0.32
N TYR A 72 8.52 3.74 -0.71
CA TYR A 72 8.72 5.19 -0.75
C TYR A 72 7.87 5.93 0.29
N ALA A 73 6.60 5.55 0.47
CA ALA A 73 5.73 6.11 1.50
C ALA A 73 6.26 5.84 2.91
N LEU A 74 6.82 4.66 3.16
CA LEU A 74 7.46 4.31 4.42
C LEU A 74 8.69 5.18 4.67
N HIS A 75 9.55 5.38 3.65
CA HIS A 75 10.70 6.29 3.74
C HIS A 75 10.29 7.73 4.07
N LYS A 76 9.20 8.23 3.48
CA LYS A 76 8.66 9.58 3.78
C LYS A 76 7.84 9.66 5.06
N GLY A 77 7.65 8.56 5.79
CA GLY A 77 6.77 8.52 6.97
C GLY A 77 5.30 8.82 6.64
N ALA A 78 4.92 8.66 5.37
CA ALA A 78 3.58 8.89 4.83
C ALA A 78 2.73 7.60 4.77
N HIS A 79 3.28 6.45 5.19
CA HIS A 79 2.46 5.29 5.54
C HIS A 79 1.46 5.78 6.59
N ILE A 80 0.16 5.83 6.22
CA ILE A 80 -0.91 6.43 7.02
C ILE A 80 -0.75 5.93 8.44
N ARG A 81 -0.25 6.82 9.30
CA ARG A 81 0.03 6.48 10.68
C ARG A 81 -1.31 6.53 11.40
N THR A 82 -2.12 5.49 11.20
CA THR A 82 -3.18 5.19 12.15
C THR A 82 -2.57 5.15 13.56
N ASP A 83 -1.29 4.76 13.69
CA ASP A 83 -0.54 4.82 14.95
C ASP A 83 -0.35 6.24 15.50
N PHE A 84 -0.41 7.34 14.72
CA PHE A 84 -0.29 8.68 15.32
C PHE A 84 -1.56 9.04 16.11
N PHE A 85 -2.72 8.73 15.52
CA PHE A 85 -4.01 8.86 16.19
C PHE A 85 -4.14 7.84 17.32
N TYR A 86 -3.76 6.58 17.10
CA TYR A 86 -3.79 5.56 18.15
C TYR A 86 -2.84 5.89 19.29
N GLU A 87 -1.59 6.30 19.05
CA GLU A 87 -0.62 6.64 20.10
C GLU A 87 -1.08 7.81 20.98
N THR A 88 -1.81 8.77 20.42
CA THR A 88 -2.39 9.89 21.18
C THR A 88 -3.64 9.53 21.97
N TRP A 89 -4.23 8.35 21.77
CA TRP A 89 -5.42 7.91 22.51
C TRP A 89 -5.10 7.36 23.90
N SER A 90 -5.99 7.67 24.85
CA SER A 90 -5.93 7.12 26.20
C SER A 90 -6.06 5.59 26.20
N ALA A 91 -5.50 4.92 27.21
CA ALA A 91 -5.59 3.46 27.35
C ALA A 91 -7.05 2.95 27.36
N GLN A 92 -7.98 3.76 27.85
CA GLN A 92 -9.41 3.43 27.87
C GLN A 92 -10.02 3.47 26.46
N THR A 93 -9.70 4.49 25.68
CA THR A 93 -10.19 4.62 24.29
C THR A 93 -9.66 3.47 23.42
N LYS A 94 -8.38 3.12 23.56
CA LYS A 94 -7.78 1.95 22.89
C LYS A 94 -8.50 0.66 23.26
N GLY A 95 -8.69 0.40 24.56
CA GLY A 95 -9.36 -0.81 25.03
C GLY A 95 -10.81 -0.93 24.56
N ILE A 96 -11.56 0.18 24.50
CA ILE A 96 -12.95 0.20 24.00
C ILE A 96 -12.97 -0.10 22.49
N VAL A 97 -12.13 0.57 21.71
CA VAL A 97 -12.08 0.37 20.26
C VAL A 97 -11.62 -1.04 19.91
N ASP A 98 -10.61 -1.57 20.58
CA ASP A 98 -10.16 -2.95 20.42
C ASP A 98 -11.28 -3.93 20.78
N SER A 99 -11.95 -3.74 21.91
CA SER A 99 -13.03 -4.64 22.36
C SER A 99 -14.21 -4.66 21.37
N ILE A 100 -14.63 -3.50 20.87
CA ILE A 100 -15.69 -3.39 19.87
C ILE A 100 -15.23 -4.05 18.56
N SER A 101 -13.99 -3.81 18.13
CA SER A 101 -13.44 -4.38 16.91
C SER A 101 -13.39 -5.90 16.97
N TYR A 102 -13.01 -6.48 18.12
CA TYR A 102 -13.07 -7.92 18.32
C TYR A 102 -14.51 -8.45 18.24
N LEU A 103 -15.46 -7.78 18.89
CA LEU A 103 -16.87 -8.21 18.91
C LEU A 103 -17.55 -8.15 17.54
N VAL A 104 -17.24 -7.13 16.74
CA VAL A 104 -17.96 -6.85 15.48
C VAL A 104 -17.25 -7.46 14.26
N PHE A 105 -15.91 -7.50 14.23
CA PHE A 105 -15.18 -7.98 13.08
C PHE A 105 -14.57 -9.37 13.30
N PHE A 106 -13.96 -9.62 14.46
CA PHE A 106 -13.22 -10.86 14.69
C PHE A 106 -14.14 -12.07 14.93
N PHE A 107 -15.05 -11.98 15.91
CA PHE A 107 -15.94 -13.10 16.23
C PHE A 107 -16.90 -13.48 15.09
N PRO A 108 -17.56 -12.54 14.40
CA PRO A 108 -18.46 -12.90 13.29
C PRO A 108 -17.71 -13.53 12.12
N SER A 109 -16.49 -13.06 11.81
CA SER A 109 -15.66 -13.65 10.77
C SER A 109 -15.24 -15.08 11.11
N LEU A 110 -14.87 -15.35 12.36
CA LEU A 110 -14.55 -16.70 12.83
C LEU A 110 -15.76 -17.64 12.76
N ILE A 111 -16.95 -17.16 13.14
CA ILE A 111 -18.19 -17.95 13.05
C ILE A 111 -18.50 -18.25 11.58
N MET A 112 -18.41 -17.26 10.69
CA MET A 112 -18.60 -17.44 9.24
C MET A 112 -17.64 -18.48 8.68
N PHE A 113 -16.35 -18.41 9.05
CA PHE A 113 -15.34 -19.38 8.62
C PHE A 113 -15.66 -20.80 9.10
N LEU A 114 -16.08 -20.95 10.36
CA LEU A 114 -16.43 -22.25 10.93
C LEU A 114 -17.65 -22.87 10.27
N VAL A 115 -18.68 -22.07 9.97
CA VAL A 115 -19.89 -22.52 9.23
C VAL A 115 -19.57 -22.85 7.77
N ALA A 116 -18.69 -22.09 7.12
CA ALA A 116 -18.29 -22.37 5.74
C ALA A 116 -17.38 -23.61 5.61
N SER A 117 -16.66 -23.96 6.69
CA SER A 117 -15.78 -25.13 6.75
C SER A 117 -16.48 -26.44 7.15
N SER A 118 -17.75 -26.37 7.59
CA SER A 118 -18.59 -27.53 7.94
C SER A 118 -19.52 -27.90 6.79
#